data_AF-A0A9P9THU4-F1
#
_entry.id   AF-A0A9P9THU4-F1
#
_cell.length_a   1.000
_cell.length_b   1.000
_cell.length_c   1.000
_cell.angle_alpha   90.00
_cell.angle_beta   90.00
_cell.angle_gamma   90.00
#
_symmetry.space_group_name_H-M   'P 1'
#
loop_
_entity.id
_entity.type
_entity.pdbx_description
1 polymer ?
#
loop_
_entity_poly.entity_id
_entity_poly.type
_entity_poly.pdbx_seq_one_letter_code
_entity_poly.pdbx_strand_id
1 'polypeptide(L)'
;MPPPALRHLSHTETRSSDMAVLVEYIAPELDSAWRTRHTLGLVRHVSAPARSQLALSHSTVRHGQDSKSKTSLPSSPRHPRNASMPSSRLQSQCSVAQVIENQLLDNEQVLQVQQHATALPDQNCAIARDEHQASVAINNRLLDRLQMELVRQEKLVDQVKDLERGMARLKKSDRAKGKVWQRNLRLKATLQQYALQAEYSLPRFDTNTTALLQEALAIASERIEELGSKGEALLDALEESADSDGDLDEEEKEMKVLESAVAFRGTMEDETCEALKEHWCELLND
;
A
#
# COMPACT_ATOMS: atom_id res chain seq x y z
N MET A 1 52.71 -54.96 -23.16
CA MET A 1 51.63 -54.50 -22.26
C MET A 1 50.79 -53.48 -23.02
N PRO A 2 49.51 -53.75 -23.30
CA PRO A 2 48.65 -52.78 -23.98
C PRO A 2 48.05 -51.78 -22.96
N PRO A 3 47.70 -50.54 -23.38
CA PRO A 3 47.03 -49.57 -22.52
C PRO A 3 45.53 -49.89 -22.37
N PRO A 4 44.87 -49.42 -21.29
CA PRO A 4 43.47 -49.72 -21.03
C PRO A 4 42.55 -48.84 -21.89
N ALA A 5 41.46 -49.46 -22.36
CA ALA A 5 40.42 -48.83 -23.15
C ALA A 5 39.64 -47.77 -22.34
N LEU A 6 39.52 -46.57 -22.90
CA LEU A 6 38.65 -45.50 -22.40
C LEU A 6 37.19 -45.87 -22.67
N ARG A 7 36.40 -46.02 -21.59
CA ARG A 7 34.95 -46.17 -21.65
C ARG A 7 34.32 -44.81 -21.90
N HIS A 8 33.69 -44.64 -23.06
CA HIS A 8 32.76 -43.54 -23.32
C HIS A 8 31.51 -43.71 -22.45
N LEU A 9 31.28 -42.77 -21.53
CA LEU A 9 30.02 -42.60 -20.83
C LEU A 9 29.14 -41.67 -21.66
N SER A 10 28.20 -42.24 -22.40
CA SER A 10 27.10 -41.53 -23.01
C SER A 10 26.05 -41.21 -21.94
N HIS A 11 26.06 -39.99 -21.40
CA HIS A 11 24.93 -39.49 -20.61
C HIS A 11 23.81 -39.07 -21.55
N THR A 12 22.76 -39.86 -21.53
CA THR A 12 21.48 -39.65 -22.21
C THR A 12 20.77 -38.41 -21.66
N GLU A 13 20.47 -37.47 -22.57
CA GLU A 13 19.45 -36.44 -22.42
C GLU A 13 18.11 -37.07 -22.04
N THR A 14 17.62 -36.77 -20.84
CA THR A 14 16.20 -36.82 -20.53
C THR A 14 15.90 -35.71 -19.53
N ARG A 15 15.29 -34.61 -20.00
CA ARG A 15 14.30 -33.77 -19.30
C ARG A 15 14.17 -32.41 -19.97
N SER A 16 13.28 -32.32 -20.95
CA SER A 16 12.66 -31.04 -21.33
C SER A 16 11.36 -31.30 -22.09
N SER A 17 10.34 -31.84 -21.41
CA SER A 17 9.01 -32.01 -22.03
C SER A 17 7.85 -32.01 -21.02
N ASP A 18 7.93 -31.31 -19.89
CA ASP A 18 6.82 -31.26 -18.91
C ASP A 18 6.51 -29.84 -18.37
N MET A 19 6.91 -28.77 -19.06
CA MET A 19 6.57 -27.38 -18.67
C MET A 19 5.72 -26.65 -19.73
N ALA A 20 5.08 -27.36 -20.64
CA ALA A 20 4.31 -26.78 -21.75
C ALA A 20 2.77 -26.98 -21.66
N VAL A 21 2.22 -27.47 -20.55
CA VAL A 21 0.77 -27.76 -20.43
C VAL A 21 0.11 -27.07 -19.21
N LEU A 22 0.61 -25.91 -18.78
CA LEU A 22 0.02 -25.14 -17.68
C LEU A 22 -0.18 -23.64 -18.01
N VAL A 23 -0.31 -23.31 -19.30
CA VAL A 23 -0.56 -21.92 -19.75
C VAL A 23 -1.99 -21.72 -20.31
N GLU A 24 -2.81 -22.76 -20.38
CA GLU A 24 -4.10 -22.69 -21.10
C GLU A 24 -5.36 -22.72 -20.20
N TYR A 25 -5.26 -22.36 -18.91
CA TYR A 25 -6.42 -22.39 -18.00
C TYR A 25 -6.59 -21.16 -17.07
N ILE A 26 -5.99 -20.02 -17.41
CA ILE A 26 -6.30 -18.74 -16.74
C ILE A 26 -6.41 -17.63 -17.78
N ALA A 27 -7.63 -17.43 -18.29
CA ALA A 27 -8.23 -16.19 -18.82
C ALA A 27 -9.15 -16.52 -20.02
N PRO A 28 -10.47 -16.43 -19.81
CA PRO A 28 -11.13 -15.22 -20.28
C PRO A 28 -12.23 -14.77 -19.32
N GLU A 29 -11.92 -13.85 -18.40
CA GLU A 29 -12.96 -13.20 -17.58
C GLU A 29 -12.64 -11.74 -17.22
N LEU A 30 -11.88 -11.04 -18.08
CA LEU A 30 -11.50 -9.64 -17.85
C LEU A 30 -11.88 -8.67 -18.98
N ASP A 31 -12.87 -9.02 -19.81
CA ASP A 31 -13.27 -8.15 -20.93
C ASP A 31 -14.68 -7.51 -20.79
N SER A 32 -15.26 -7.51 -19.59
CA SER A 32 -16.59 -6.91 -19.33
C SER A 32 -16.61 -5.71 -18.38
N ALA A 33 -15.46 -5.23 -17.87
CA ALA A 33 -15.43 -4.20 -16.82
C ALA A 33 -15.27 -2.74 -17.29
N TRP A 34 -15.25 -2.45 -18.59
CA TRP A 34 -14.97 -1.08 -19.10
C TRP A 34 -16.12 -0.50 -19.92
N ARG A 35 -17.34 -0.54 -19.39
CA ARG A 35 -18.42 0.30 -19.93
C ARG A 35 -19.60 0.45 -18.97
N THR A 36 -19.43 1.28 -17.95
CA THR A 36 -20.57 2.09 -17.50
C THR A 36 -20.09 3.47 -17.10
N ARG A 37 -20.46 4.40 -17.99
CA ARG A 37 -20.17 5.83 -17.90
C ARG A 37 -20.86 6.41 -16.69
N HIS A 38 -20.14 7.31 -16.04
CA HIS A 38 -20.64 8.37 -15.18
C HIS A 38 -21.97 8.95 -15.69
N THR A 39 -22.99 8.93 -14.85
CA THR A 39 -23.89 10.09 -14.72
C THR A 39 -23.69 10.67 -13.33
N LEU A 40 -23.17 11.89 -13.36
CA LEU A 40 -23.12 12.84 -12.27
C LEU A 40 -24.51 12.97 -11.66
N GLY A 41 -24.61 12.60 -10.39
CA GLY A 41 -25.78 12.80 -9.53
C GLY A 41 -25.31 13.03 -8.11
N LEU A 42 -24.43 14.02 -7.93
CA LEU A 42 -23.97 14.46 -6.62
C LEU A 42 -25.12 15.17 -5.90
N VAL A 43 -26.07 14.40 -5.37
CA VAL A 43 -27.06 14.92 -4.43
C VAL A 43 -26.37 15.04 -3.08
N ARG A 44 -25.78 16.22 -2.85
CA ARG A 44 -25.42 16.68 -1.51
C ARG A 44 -26.69 16.79 -0.68
N HIS A 45 -27.05 15.74 0.05
CA HIS A 45 -27.88 15.90 1.24
C HIS A 45 -27.01 16.48 2.34
N VAL A 46 -26.90 17.81 2.33
CA VAL A 46 -26.55 18.58 3.53
C VAL A 46 -27.76 18.50 4.44
N SER A 47 -27.84 17.42 5.22
CA SER A 47 -28.73 17.40 6.38
C SER A 47 -28.15 18.38 7.39
N ALA A 48 -28.77 19.55 7.45
CA ALA A 48 -28.46 20.61 8.39
C ALA A 48 -28.34 20.05 9.82
N PRO A 49 -27.40 20.55 10.64
CA PRO A 49 -27.47 20.32 12.07
C PRO A 49 -28.77 20.99 12.55
N ALA A 50 -29.68 20.20 13.12
CA ALA A 50 -30.83 20.71 13.84
C ALA A 50 -30.31 21.52 15.03
N ARG A 51 -30.11 22.81 14.78
CA ARG A 51 -29.93 23.84 15.79
C ARG A 51 -31.27 24.02 16.48
N SER A 52 -31.21 24.08 17.80
CA SER A 52 -32.22 24.64 18.70
C SER A 52 -33.39 23.67 18.96
N GLN A 53 -33.82 23.40 20.19
CA GLN A 53 -33.77 24.25 21.38
C GLN A 53 -33.52 23.37 22.61
N LEU A 54 -32.43 23.64 23.32
CA LEU A 54 -32.34 23.36 24.74
C LEU A 54 -33.42 24.22 25.41
N ALA A 55 -34.59 23.65 25.64
CA ALA A 55 -35.51 24.17 26.63
C ALA A 55 -34.86 23.94 28.00
N LEU A 56 -33.98 24.86 28.37
CA LEU A 56 -33.67 25.18 29.76
C LEU A 56 -34.99 25.68 30.37
N SER A 57 -35.81 24.75 30.84
CA SER A 57 -36.81 25.04 31.85
C SER A 57 -36.07 25.41 33.12
N HIS A 58 -35.73 26.70 33.22
CA HIS A 58 -35.53 27.38 34.49
C HIS A 58 -36.82 27.22 35.30
N SER A 59 -36.93 26.14 36.06
CA SER A 59 -37.88 26.05 37.14
C SER A 59 -37.40 27.05 38.19
N THR A 60 -37.97 28.25 38.11
CA THR A 60 -37.89 29.29 39.13
C THR A 60 -38.19 28.65 40.47
N VAL A 61 -37.15 28.55 41.29
CA VAL A 61 -37.24 28.45 42.74
C VAL A 61 -38.11 29.61 43.20
N ARG A 62 -39.39 29.35 43.41
CA ARG A 62 -40.26 30.29 44.12
C ARG A 62 -39.81 30.28 45.57
N HIS A 63 -39.04 31.31 45.89
CA HIS A 63 -38.78 31.82 47.22
C HIS A 63 -40.14 32.19 47.85
N GLY A 64 -40.78 31.20 48.45
CA GLY A 64 -42.00 31.34 49.23
C GLY A 64 -41.65 31.87 50.61
N GLN A 65 -41.84 33.17 50.75
CA GLN A 65 -41.88 33.98 51.95
C GLN A 65 -42.03 33.24 53.28
N ASP A 66 -41.09 33.57 54.17
CA ASP A 66 -41.29 33.76 55.61
C ASP A 66 -42.76 33.95 56.01
N SER A 67 -43.33 32.91 56.60
CA SER A 67 -44.50 33.03 57.46
C SER A 67 -44.10 32.57 58.85
N LYS A 68 -43.70 33.56 59.67
CA LYS A 68 -43.58 33.43 61.13
C LYS A 68 -44.95 33.15 61.72
N SER A 69 -45.34 31.88 61.72
CA SER A 69 -46.48 31.40 62.50
C SER A 69 -46.00 31.05 63.90
N LYS A 70 -46.16 32.00 64.82
CA LYS A 70 -46.20 31.72 66.26
C LYS A 70 -47.35 30.74 66.51
N THR A 71 -47.04 29.47 66.71
CA THR A 71 -48.01 28.52 67.23
C THR A 71 -47.57 28.12 68.64
N SER A 72 -48.39 28.56 69.58
CA SER A 72 -48.34 28.33 71.01
C SER A 72 -48.03 26.89 71.40
N LEU A 73 -47.16 26.75 72.40
CA LEU A 73 -46.99 25.54 73.21
C LEU A 73 -48.35 25.06 73.73
N PRO A 74 -48.75 23.80 73.51
CA PRO A 74 -49.83 23.22 74.27
C PRO A 74 -49.34 22.98 75.70
N SER A 75 -50.04 23.64 76.62
CA SER A 75 -49.98 23.45 78.06
C SER A 75 -50.13 21.97 78.46
N SER A 76 -49.26 21.58 79.38
CA SER A 76 -49.30 20.41 80.25
C SER A 76 -50.71 19.88 80.60
N PRO A 77 -50.98 18.58 80.38
CA PRO A 77 -52.06 17.89 81.05
C PRO A 77 -51.55 17.23 82.34
N ARG A 78 -52.17 17.69 83.40
CA ARG A 78 -52.33 17.10 84.73
C ARG A 78 -52.40 15.57 84.76
N HIS A 79 -51.82 15.06 85.84
CA HIS A 79 -51.99 13.79 86.55
C HIS A 79 -52.99 12.73 86.01
N PRO A 80 -52.59 11.44 86.06
CA PRO A 80 -53.43 10.32 85.66
C PRO A 80 -54.50 10.07 86.74
N ARG A 81 -55.77 10.28 86.37
CA ARG A 81 -56.90 9.79 87.15
C ARG A 81 -57.41 8.54 86.44
N ASN A 82 -57.30 7.39 87.11
CA ASN A 82 -57.79 6.09 86.66
C ASN A 82 -59.26 6.20 86.20
N ALA A 83 -59.48 6.22 84.89
CA ALA A 83 -60.80 6.20 84.27
C ALA A 83 -60.82 5.02 83.29
N SER A 84 -61.69 4.05 83.55
CA SER A 84 -61.97 2.98 82.60
C SER A 84 -62.48 3.59 81.30
N MET A 85 -61.75 3.39 80.21
CA MET A 85 -62.19 3.82 78.89
C MET A 85 -63.44 3.01 78.49
N PRO A 86 -64.53 3.66 78.02
CA PRO A 86 -65.69 2.94 77.51
C PRO A 86 -65.31 2.16 76.24
N SER A 87 -65.77 0.91 76.15
CA SER A 87 -65.41 -0.07 75.11
C SER A 87 -65.56 0.48 73.67
N SER A 88 -66.55 1.33 73.40
CA SER A 88 -66.78 1.94 72.08
C SER A 88 -65.66 2.89 71.63
N ARG A 89 -65.00 3.58 72.58
CA ARG A 89 -63.88 4.48 72.27
C ARG A 89 -62.62 3.69 71.90
N LEU A 90 -62.37 2.56 72.58
CA LEU A 90 -61.29 1.65 72.23
C LEU A 90 -61.52 1.05 70.83
N GLN A 91 -62.75 0.66 70.51
CA GLN A 91 -63.08 0.12 69.18
C GLN A 91 -62.85 1.15 68.06
N SER A 92 -63.23 2.42 68.27
CA SER A 92 -62.93 3.50 67.31
C SER A 92 -61.43 3.74 67.15
N GLN A 93 -60.65 3.66 68.24
CA GLN A 93 -59.19 3.79 68.18
C GLN A 93 -58.53 2.62 67.45
N CYS A 94 -59.01 1.40 67.63
CA CYS A 94 -58.53 0.24 66.88
C CYS A 94 -58.82 0.38 65.38
N SER A 95 -60.00 0.87 64.98
CA SER A 95 -60.33 1.11 63.57
C SER A 95 -59.45 2.19 62.95
N VAL A 96 -59.20 3.30 63.64
CA VAL A 96 -58.27 4.34 63.18
C VAL A 96 -56.84 3.81 63.07
N ALA A 97 -56.38 3.02 64.05
CA ALA A 97 -55.06 2.41 64.02
C ALA A 97 -54.89 1.47 62.81
N GLN A 98 -55.90 0.65 62.49
CA GLN A 98 -55.91 -0.21 61.30
C GLN A 98 -55.85 0.59 59.99
N VAL A 99 -56.57 1.72 59.91
CA VAL A 99 -56.51 2.60 58.73
C VAL A 99 -55.11 3.21 58.57
N ILE A 100 -54.49 3.63 59.67
CA ILE A 100 -53.13 4.17 59.66
C ILE A 100 -52.12 3.09 59.25
N GLU A 101 -52.24 1.88 59.77
CA GLU A 101 -51.38 0.75 59.41
C GLU A 101 -51.46 0.43 57.91
N ASN A 102 -52.68 0.35 57.36
CA ASN A 102 -52.87 0.16 55.92
C ASN A 102 -52.27 1.31 55.09
N GLN A 103 -52.44 2.56 55.52
CA GLN A 103 -51.83 3.72 54.84
C GLN A 103 -50.30 3.69 54.89
N LEU A 104 -49.70 3.23 55.99
CA LEU A 104 -48.25 3.09 56.09
C LEU A 104 -47.74 2.00 55.13
N LEU A 105 -48.44 0.87 55.02
CA LEU A 105 -48.12 -0.18 54.05
C LEU A 105 -48.23 0.31 52.61
N ASP A 106 -49.29 1.04 52.27
CA ASP A 106 -49.46 1.63 50.94
C ASP A 106 -48.34 2.65 50.63
N ASN A 107 -47.99 3.50 51.59
CA ASN A 107 -46.91 4.47 51.44
C ASN A 107 -45.54 3.78 51.28
N GLU A 108 -45.30 2.69 52.01
CA GLU A 108 -44.07 1.90 51.86
C GLU A 108 -43.98 1.30 50.44
N GLN A 109 -45.07 0.73 49.93
CA GLN A 109 -45.11 0.23 48.55
C GLN A 109 -44.87 1.35 47.53
N VAL A 110 -45.50 2.51 47.70
CA VAL A 110 -45.29 3.67 46.81
C VAL A 110 -43.83 4.12 46.84
N LEU A 111 -43.21 4.18 48.02
CA LEU A 111 -41.80 4.55 48.16
C LEU A 111 -40.88 3.54 47.48
N GLN A 112 -41.13 2.23 47.64
CA GLN A 112 -40.38 1.19 46.96
C GLN A 112 -40.51 1.28 45.44
N VAL A 113 -41.73 1.48 44.93
CA VAL A 113 -41.98 1.69 43.50
C VAL A 113 -41.28 2.95 43.00
N GLN A 114 -41.31 4.04 43.78
CA GLN A 114 -40.63 5.28 43.43
C GLN A 114 -39.11 5.10 43.38
N GLN A 115 -38.52 4.42 44.36
CA GLN A 115 -37.08 4.09 44.37
C GLN A 115 -36.68 3.25 43.15
N HIS A 116 -37.46 2.22 42.84
CA HIS A 116 -37.22 1.40 41.64
C HIS A 116 -37.38 2.21 40.35
N ALA A 117 -38.43 3.04 40.26
CA ALA A 117 -38.67 3.91 39.12
C ALA A 117 -37.57 4.96 38.92
N THR A 118 -36.90 5.41 39.99
CA THR A 118 -35.74 6.30 39.90
C THR A 118 -34.44 5.60 39.54
N ALA A 119 -34.26 4.33 39.94
CA ALA A 119 -33.05 3.56 39.63
C ALA A 119 -33.00 3.07 38.17
N LEU A 120 -34.17 2.81 37.56
CA LEU A 120 -34.28 2.28 36.21
C LEU A 120 -33.74 3.24 35.12
N PRO A 121 -34.00 4.57 35.15
CA PRO A 121 -33.35 5.53 34.27
C PRO A 121 -31.82 5.54 34.37
N ASP A 122 -31.28 5.46 35.58
CA ASP A 122 -29.82 5.45 35.78
C ASP A 122 -29.17 4.20 35.19
N GLN A 123 -29.81 3.03 35.38
CA GLN A 123 -29.40 1.77 34.76
C GLN A 123 -29.48 1.84 33.23
N ASN A 124 -30.58 2.36 32.68
CA ASN A 124 -30.72 2.54 31.23
C ASN A 124 -29.68 3.51 30.65
N CYS A 125 -29.36 4.60 31.37
CA CYS A 125 -28.30 5.51 30.98
C CYS A 125 -26.92 4.86 31.04
N ALA A 126 -26.66 3.98 32.01
CA ALA A 126 -25.40 3.24 32.08
C ALA A 126 -25.27 2.28 30.89
N ILE A 127 -26.30 1.48 30.61
CA ILE A 127 -26.33 0.55 29.46
C ILE A 127 -26.13 1.32 28.14
N ALA A 128 -26.87 2.41 27.92
CA ALA A 128 -26.74 3.21 26.69
C ALA A 128 -25.33 3.82 26.53
N ARG A 129 -24.68 4.21 27.62
CA ARG A 129 -23.28 4.69 27.57
C ARG A 129 -22.32 3.58 27.21
N ASP A 130 -22.46 2.41 27.81
CA ASP A 130 -21.59 1.26 27.56
C ASP A 130 -21.74 0.76 26.12
N GLU A 131 -22.98 0.67 25.61
CA GLU A 131 -23.27 0.35 24.20
C GLU A 131 -22.67 1.38 23.24
N HIS A 132 -22.81 2.66 23.55
CA HIS A 132 -22.21 3.74 22.75
C HIS A 132 -20.68 3.65 22.75
N GLN A 133 -20.05 3.43 23.90
CA GLN A 133 -18.60 3.27 24.00
C GLN A 133 -18.11 2.04 23.22
N ALA A 134 -18.83 0.91 23.31
CA ALA A 134 -18.51 -0.28 22.53
C ALA A 134 -18.63 -0.02 21.02
N SER A 135 -19.69 0.69 20.58
CA SER A 135 -19.87 1.09 19.19
C SER A 135 -18.74 1.99 18.69
N VAL A 136 -18.35 3.00 19.47
CA VAL A 136 -17.22 3.90 19.15
C VAL A 136 -15.92 3.12 19.05
N ALA A 137 -15.65 2.19 19.99
CA ALA A 137 -14.46 1.37 19.96
C ALA A 137 -14.38 0.47 18.70
N ILE A 138 -15.51 -0.11 18.28
CA ILE A 138 -15.58 -0.91 17.05
C ILE A 138 -15.34 -0.02 15.82
N ASN A 139 -15.98 1.15 15.76
CA ASN A 139 -15.82 2.09 14.65
C ASN A 139 -14.37 2.57 14.51
N ASN A 140 -13.69 2.89 15.62
CA ASN A 140 -12.29 3.27 15.59
C ASN A 140 -11.41 2.14 15.05
N ARG A 141 -11.62 0.90 15.49
CA ARG A 141 -10.89 -0.27 14.93
C ARG A 141 -11.14 -0.47 13.45
N LEU A 142 -12.35 -0.20 12.97
CA LEU A 142 -12.67 -0.27 11.54
C LEU A 142 -11.97 0.84 10.75
N LEU A 143 -11.95 2.06 11.28
CA LEU A 143 -11.23 3.19 10.68
C LEU A 143 -9.73 2.91 10.60
N ASP A 144 -9.11 2.38 11.65
CA ASP A 144 -7.68 2.02 11.65
C ASP A 144 -7.37 0.98 10.57
N ARG A 145 -8.24 -0.04 10.42
CA ARG A 145 -8.11 -1.05 9.36
C ARG A 145 -8.23 -0.44 7.98
N LEU A 146 -9.20 0.45 7.76
CA LEU A 146 -9.36 1.14 6.49
C LEU A 146 -8.15 2.00 6.15
N GLN A 147 -7.57 2.70 7.13
CA GLN A 147 -6.35 3.48 6.93
C GLN A 147 -5.15 2.60 6.55
N MET A 148 -4.95 1.46 7.22
CA MET A 148 -3.90 0.51 6.84
C MET A 148 -4.07 -0.03 5.42
N GLU A 149 -5.30 -0.35 5.02
CA GLU A 149 -5.59 -0.81 3.66
C GLU A 149 -5.36 0.27 2.61
N LEU A 150 -5.67 1.54 2.91
CA LEU A 150 -5.36 2.66 2.01
C LEU A 150 -3.85 2.82 1.79
N VAL A 151 -3.06 2.81 2.87
CA VAL A 151 -1.59 2.88 2.77
C VAL A 151 -1.04 1.69 1.98
N ARG A 152 -1.59 0.49 2.19
CA ARG A 152 -1.22 -0.71 1.41
C ARG A 152 -1.56 -0.54 -0.07
N GLN A 153 -2.73 0.02 -0.40
CA GLN A 153 -3.14 0.27 -1.79
C GLN A 153 -2.23 1.28 -2.47
N GLU A 154 -1.88 2.38 -1.81
CA GLU A 154 -0.92 3.38 -2.33
C GLU A 154 0.42 2.72 -2.67
N LYS A 155 0.96 1.91 -1.75
CA LYS A 155 2.20 1.16 -1.99
C LYS A 155 2.11 0.20 -3.19
N LEU A 156 0.98 -0.49 -3.36
CA LEU A 156 0.76 -1.37 -4.51
C LEU A 156 0.68 -0.58 -5.82
N VAL A 157 0.07 0.60 -5.81
CA VAL A 157 0.01 1.50 -6.98
C VAL A 157 1.41 1.94 -7.40
N ASP A 158 2.27 2.28 -6.43
CA ASP A 158 3.66 2.66 -6.74
C ASP A 158 4.46 1.49 -7.31
N GLN A 159 4.31 0.28 -6.76
CA GLN A 159 4.92 -0.94 -7.31
C GLN A 159 4.46 -1.23 -8.74
N VAL A 160 3.18 -1.04 -9.05
CA VAL A 160 2.67 -1.21 -10.42
C VAL A 160 3.32 -0.21 -11.37
N LYS A 161 3.44 1.06 -10.97
CA LYS A 161 4.12 2.08 -11.78
C LYS A 161 5.61 1.77 -11.99
N ASP A 162 6.31 1.26 -10.97
CA ASP A 162 7.69 0.80 -11.08
C ASP A 162 7.83 -0.33 -12.09
N LEU A 163 6.97 -1.35 -12.01
CA LEU A 163 6.95 -2.48 -12.93
C LEU A 163 6.61 -2.05 -14.38
N GLU A 164 5.67 -1.12 -14.56
CA GLU A 164 5.35 -0.56 -15.87
C GLU A 164 6.56 0.16 -16.48
N ARG A 165 7.28 0.96 -15.69
CA ARG A 165 8.54 1.59 -16.10
C ARG A 165 9.60 0.54 -16.46
N GLY A 166 9.76 -0.49 -15.65
CA GLY A 166 10.67 -1.61 -15.91
C GLY A 166 10.36 -2.33 -17.23
N MET A 167 9.09 -2.66 -17.46
CA MET A 167 8.63 -3.30 -18.71
C MET A 167 8.88 -2.40 -19.93
N ALA A 168 8.67 -1.08 -19.81
CA ALA A 168 8.96 -0.14 -20.89
C ALA A 168 10.46 -0.10 -21.23
N ARG A 169 11.35 -0.15 -20.23
CA ARG A 169 12.82 -0.24 -20.42
C ARG A 169 13.22 -1.55 -21.10
N LEU A 170 12.66 -2.67 -20.65
CA LEU A 170 12.93 -3.99 -21.24
C LEU A 170 12.51 -4.03 -22.72
N LYS A 171 11.32 -3.54 -23.06
CA LYS A 171 10.85 -3.44 -24.45
C LYS A 171 11.77 -2.56 -25.33
N LYS A 172 12.36 -1.50 -24.77
CA LYS A 172 13.35 -0.68 -25.49
C LYS A 172 14.65 -1.47 -25.72
N SER A 173 15.13 -2.20 -24.71
CA SER A 173 16.31 -3.05 -24.81
C SER A 173 16.13 -4.17 -25.84
N ASP A 174 14.99 -4.85 -25.87
CA ASP A 174 14.71 -5.91 -26.85
C ASP A 174 14.69 -5.39 -28.30
N ARG A 175 14.16 -4.18 -28.51
CA ARG A 175 14.22 -3.52 -29.82
C ARG A 175 15.66 -3.20 -30.22
N ALA A 176 16.51 -2.78 -29.27
CA ALA A 176 17.92 -2.55 -29.53
C ALA A 176 18.64 -3.84 -29.89
N LYS A 177 18.41 -4.94 -29.15
CA LYS A 177 18.92 -6.28 -29.47
C LYS A 177 18.51 -6.73 -30.87
N GLY A 178 17.25 -6.53 -31.26
CA GLY A 178 16.77 -6.86 -32.62
C GLY A 178 17.51 -6.09 -33.71
N LYS A 179 17.82 -4.80 -33.49
CA LYS A 179 18.62 -3.99 -34.43
C LYS A 179 20.06 -4.49 -34.54
N VAL A 180 20.69 -4.85 -33.42
CA VAL A 180 22.04 -5.41 -33.39
C VAL A 180 22.08 -6.74 -34.15
N TRP A 181 21.12 -7.63 -33.89
CA TRP A 181 21.00 -8.90 -34.61
C TRP A 181 20.85 -8.69 -36.13
N GLN A 182 20.02 -7.75 -36.56
CA GLN A 182 19.85 -7.43 -37.97
C GLN A 182 21.14 -6.88 -38.63
N ARG A 183 21.91 -6.04 -37.92
CA ARG A 183 23.22 -5.56 -38.38
C ARG A 183 24.22 -6.70 -38.51
N ASN A 184 24.32 -7.57 -37.50
CA ASN A 184 25.19 -8.74 -37.52
C ASN A 184 24.86 -9.67 -38.70
N LEU A 185 23.57 -9.90 -38.97
CA LEU A 185 23.12 -10.69 -40.11
C LEU A 185 23.54 -10.07 -41.45
N ARG A 186 23.42 -8.74 -41.60
CA ARG A 186 23.87 -8.03 -42.81
C ARG A 186 25.37 -8.13 -42.99
N LEU A 187 26.16 -7.88 -41.94
CA LEU A 187 27.61 -7.99 -41.98
C LEU A 187 28.06 -9.40 -42.39
N LYS A 188 27.45 -10.44 -41.82
CA LYS A 188 27.71 -11.84 -42.20
C LYS A 188 27.44 -12.10 -43.69
N ALA A 189 26.34 -11.58 -44.22
CA ALA A 189 26.02 -11.73 -45.63
C ALA A 189 27.04 -11.00 -46.53
N THR A 190 27.44 -9.79 -46.15
CA THR A 190 28.47 -9.00 -46.86
C THR A 190 29.83 -9.69 -46.85
N LEU A 191 30.29 -10.17 -45.68
CA LEU A 191 31.55 -10.92 -45.57
C LEU A 191 31.54 -12.19 -46.41
N GLN A 192 30.42 -12.92 -46.46
CA GLN A 192 30.29 -14.09 -47.34
C GLN A 192 30.40 -13.72 -48.82
N GLN A 193 29.80 -12.62 -49.26
CA GLN A 193 29.94 -12.15 -50.64
C GLN A 193 31.39 -11.84 -50.99
N TYR A 194 32.13 -11.20 -50.08
CA TYR A 194 33.54 -10.90 -50.28
C TYR A 194 34.42 -12.15 -50.24
N ALA A 195 34.17 -13.08 -49.32
CA ALA A 195 34.89 -14.35 -49.26
C ALA A 195 34.78 -15.12 -50.58
N LEU A 196 33.57 -15.17 -51.16
CA LEU A 196 33.36 -15.77 -52.48
C LEU A 196 34.13 -15.01 -53.56
N GLN A 197 34.13 -13.68 -53.58
CA GLN A 197 34.89 -12.90 -54.57
C GLN A 197 36.41 -13.08 -54.45
N ALA A 198 36.93 -13.23 -53.23
CA ALA A 198 38.34 -13.49 -52.96
C ALA A 198 38.77 -14.87 -53.50
N GLU A 199 37.92 -15.90 -53.37
CA GLU A 199 38.21 -17.23 -53.92
C GLU A 199 38.31 -17.27 -55.46
N TYR A 200 37.67 -16.32 -56.16
CA TYR A 200 37.65 -16.27 -57.63
C TYR A 200 38.63 -15.26 -58.26
N SER A 201 39.38 -14.47 -57.49
CA SER A 201 40.30 -13.45 -58.02
C SER A 201 41.78 -13.74 -57.68
N LEU A 202 42.62 -13.94 -58.72
CA LEU A 202 44.07 -14.12 -58.58
C LEU A 202 44.76 -12.83 -58.07
N PRO A 203 45.90 -12.91 -57.36
CA PRO A 203 46.48 -11.79 -56.64
C PRO A 203 47.20 -10.85 -57.61
N ARG A 204 46.48 -9.83 -58.09
CA ARG A 204 47.11 -8.54 -58.38
C ARG A 204 46.96 -7.70 -57.13
N PHE A 205 48.02 -6.95 -56.78
CA PHE A 205 47.96 -5.87 -55.80
C PHE A 205 46.99 -4.80 -56.31
N ASP A 206 45.71 -5.11 -56.20
CA ASP A 206 44.60 -4.35 -56.75
C ASP A 206 44.17 -3.31 -55.72
N THR A 207 43.51 -2.27 -56.21
CA THR A 207 42.75 -1.26 -55.47
C THR A 207 41.92 -1.79 -54.30
N ASN A 208 41.64 -3.09 -54.27
CA ASN A 208 41.02 -3.81 -53.16
C ASN A 208 41.83 -3.76 -51.86
N THR A 209 43.16 -3.83 -51.87
CA THR A 209 43.95 -3.72 -50.61
C THR A 209 43.88 -2.32 -50.03
N THR A 210 43.92 -1.29 -50.88
CA THR A 210 43.74 0.09 -50.45
C THR A 210 42.33 0.37 -49.94
N ALA A 211 41.31 -0.21 -50.57
CA ALA A 211 39.92 -0.10 -50.10
C ALA A 211 39.73 -0.82 -48.76
N LEU A 212 40.34 -2.00 -48.58
CA LEU A 212 40.30 -2.76 -47.33
C LEU A 212 40.98 -2.00 -46.18
N LEU A 213 42.15 -1.40 -46.42
CA LEU A 213 42.83 -0.56 -45.43
C LEU A 213 42.02 0.70 -45.08
N GLN A 214 41.30 1.30 -46.04
CA GLN A 214 40.43 2.44 -45.78
C GLN A 214 39.18 2.05 -44.98
N GLU A 215 38.58 0.91 -45.28
CA GLU A 215 37.44 0.36 -44.52
C GLU A 215 37.87 0.00 -43.09
N ALA A 216 39.02 -0.66 -42.94
CA ALA A 216 39.62 -0.96 -41.65
C ALA A 216 39.89 0.31 -40.83
N LEU A 217 40.44 1.36 -41.47
CA LEU A 217 40.63 2.66 -40.84
C LEU A 217 39.29 3.29 -40.41
N ALA A 218 38.25 3.21 -41.26
CA ALA A 218 36.93 3.73 -40.94
C ALA A 218 36.31 3.02 -39.72
N ILE A 219 36.37 1.68 -39.69
CA ILE A 219 35.89 0.87 -38.56
C ILE A 219 36.66 1.21 -37.27
N ALA A 220 37.98 1.34 -37.37
CA ALA A 220 38.81 1.75 -36.24
C ALA A 220 38.44 3.15 -35.74
N SER A 221 38.18 4.11 -36.64
CA SER A 221 37.76 5.46 -36.25
C SER A 221 36.38 5.49 -35.59
N GLU A 222 35.39 4.75 -36.11
CA GLU A 222 34.07 4.63 -35.49
C GLU A 222 34.18 4.03 -34.08
N ARG A 223 35.06 3.04 -33.90
CA ARG A 223 35.26 2.41 -32.58
C ARG A 223 35.94 3.35 -31.58
N ILE A 224 36.92 4.14 -32.03
CA ILE A 224 37.56 5.16 -31.19
C ILE A 224 36.52 6.20 -30.75
N GLU A 225 35.64 6.64 -31.65
CA GLU A 225 34.55 7.57 -31.33
C GLU A 225 33.57 6.96 -30.31
N GLU A 226 33.19 5.69 -30.47
CA GLU A 226 32.31 5.00 -29.52
C GLU A 226 32.94 4.87 -28.13
N LEU A 227 34.23 4.48 -28.05
CA LEU A 227 34.97 4.42 -26.80
C LEU A 227 35.12 5.81 -26.16
N GLY A 228 35.37 6.84 -26.97
CA GLY A 228 35.43 8.23 -26.53
C GLY A 228 34.10 8.66 -25.89
N SER A 229 32.99 8.45 -26.59
CA SER A 229 31.65 8.83 -26.09
C SER A 229 31.25 8.07 -24.81
N LYS A 230 31.57 6.77 -24.72
CA LYS A 230 31.28 5.98 -23.50
C LYS A 230 32.20 6.35 -22.33
N GLY A 231 33.45 6.68 -22.63
CA GLY A 231 34.40 7.17 -21.63
C GLY A 231 34.00 8.53 -21.08
N GLU A 232 33.57 9.45 -21.94
CA GLU A 232 33.03 10.76 -21.57
C GLU A 232 31.80 10.61 -20.67
N ALA A 233 30.83 9.77 -21.04
CA ALA A 233 29.66 9.50 -20.19
C ALA A 233 29.99 8.93 -18.81
N LEU A 234 31.06 8.12 -18.68
CA LEU A 234 31.55 7.63 -17.39
C LEU A 234 32.20 8.76 -16.57
N LEU A 235 32.96 9.64 -17.21
CA LEU A 235 33.56 10.80 -16.56
C LEU A 235 32.49 11.79 -16.07
N ASP A 236 31.47 12.07 -16.89
CA ASP A 236 30.32 12.91 -16.53
C ASP A 236 29.59 12.33 -15.30
N ALA A 237 29.34 11.01 -15.29
CA ALA A 237 28.70 10.34 -14.15
C ALA A 237 29.55 10.43 -12.86
N LEU A 238 30.88 10.37 -12.98
CA LEU A 238 31.80 10.54 -11.86
C LEU A 238 31.82 11.99 -11.36
N GLU A 239 31.82 12.98 -12.26
CA GLU A 239 31.75 14.41 -11.90
C GLU A 239 30.43 14.75 -11.21
N GLU A 240 29.30 14.29 -11.75
CA GLU A 240 27.98 14.43 -11.11
C GLU A 240 27.93 13.79 -9.71
N SER A 241 28.64 12.68 -9.50
CA SER A 241 28.71 12.03 -8.19
C SER A 241 29.56 12.79 -7.18
N ALA A 242 30.59 13.51 -7.65
CA ALA A 242 31.52 14.26 -6.80
C ALA A 242 30.99 15.64 -6.38
N ASP A 243 30.23 16.32 -7.26
CA ASP A 243 29.74 17.69 -7.00
C ASP A 243 28.40 17.74 -6.25
N SER A 244 27.74 16.59 -6.07
CA SER A 244 26.40 16.52 -5.48
C SER A 244 26.44 16.30 -3.97
N ASP A 245 26.75 17.36 -3.23
CA ASP A 245 26.59 17.48 -1.75
C ASP A 245 25.11 17.56 -1.29
N GLY A 246 24.16 17.39 -2.22
CA GLY A 246 22.72 17.47 -1.97
C GLY A 246 22.07 16.09 -1.83
N ASP A 247 21.08 16.03 -0.94
CA ASP A 247 20.10 14.99 -0.51
C ASP A 247 19.49 14.05 -1.58
N LEU A 248 20.08 13.95 -2.77
CA LEU A 248 19.73 12.95 -3.78
C LEU A 248 20.26 11.58 -3.35
N ASP A 249 19.40 10.57 -3.47
CA ASP A 249 19.64 9.15 -3.18
C ASP A 249 21.04 8.73 -3.67
N GLU A 250 21.96 8.49 -2.74
CA GLU A 250 23.31 7.99 -3.02
C GLU A 250 23.25 6.72 -3.89
N GLU A 251 22.22 5.90 -3.69
CA GLU A 251 21.95 4.68 -4.43
C GLU A 251 21.70 4.94 -5.94
N GLU A 252 21.04 6.05 -6.30
CA GLU A 252 20.81 6.40 -7.71
C GLU A 252 22.09 6.87 -8.39
N LYS A 253 22.93 7.63 -7.68
CA LYS A 253 24.23 8.11 -8.18
C LYS A 253 25.18 6.94 -8.40
N GLU A 254 25.29 6.05 -7.42
CA GLU A 254 26.12 4.85 -7.52
C GLU A 254 25.65 3.93 -8.67
N MET A 255 24.33 3.78 -8.85
CA MET A 255 23.77 3.02 -9.96
C MET A 255 24.17 3.60 -11.32
N LYS A 256 24.13 4.92 -11.51
CA LYS A 256 24.52 5.58 -12.77
C LYS A 256 26.01 5.41 -13.10
N VAL A 257 26.87 5.53 -12.09
CA VAL A 257 28.32 5.29 -12.24
C VAL A 257 28.56 3.81 -12.60
N LEU A 258 27.86 2.88 -11.96
CA LEU A 258 28.00 1.46 -12.25
C LEU A 258 27.52 1.13 -13.68
N GLU A 259 26.38 1.68 -14.11
CA GLU A 259 25.82 1.45 -15.45
C GLU A 259 26.77 1.96 -16.54
N SER A 260 27.30 3.17 -16.40
CA SER A 260 28.27 3.74 -17.34
C SER A 260 29.59 2.97 -17.36
N ALA A 261 30.10 2.52 -16.20
CA ALA A 261 31.32 1.72 -16.11
C ALA A 261 31.16 0.35 -16.79
N VAL A 262 30.01 -0.31 -16.61
CA VAL A 262 29.69 -1.57 -17.27
C VAL A 262 29.57 -1.37 -18.78
N ALA A 263 28.94 -0.28 -19.24
CA ALA A 263 28.84 0.03 -20.66
C ALA A 263 30.20 0.28 -21.32
N PHE A 264 31.10 1.01 -20.66
CA PHE A 264 32.46 1.27 -21.13
C PHE A 264 33.30 -0.02 -21.16
N ARG A 265 33.24 -0.83 -20.10
CA ARG A 265 33.94 -2.12 -20.02
C ARG A 265 33.45 -3.11 -21.09
N GLY A 266 32.14 -3.20 -21.28
CA GLY A 266 31.54 -4.09 -22.28
C GLY A 266 32.00 -3.79 -23.70
N THR A 267 32.40 -2.55 -24.01
CA THR A 267 33.06 -2.24 -25.27
C THR A 267 34.53 -2.62 -25.34
N MET A 268 35.26 -2.61 -24.23
CA MET A 268 36.65 -3.09 -24.25
C MET A 268 36.73 -4.62 -24.34
N GLU A 269 35.79 -5.31 -23.69
CA GLU A 269 35.74 -6.78 -23.61
C GLU A 269 34.88 -7.41 -24.72
N ASP A 270 34.53 -6.62 -25.74
CA ASP A 270 33.74 -7.07 -26.89
C ASP A 270 34.55 -8.09 -27.71
N GLU A 271 34.06 -9.33 -27.82
CA GLU A 271 34.69 -10.43 -28.57
C GLU A 271 34.99 -10.04 -30.03
N THR A 272 34.21 -9.11 -30.59
CA THR A 272 34.45 -8.58 -31.94
C THR A 272 35.75 -7.77 -32.04
N CYS A 273 36.15 -7.11 -30.95
CA CYS A 273 37.39 -6.35 -30.86
C CYS A 273 38.61 -7.27 -30.76
N GLU A 274 38.51 -8.38 -30.03
CA GLU A 274 39.57 -9.40 -30.02
C GLU A 274 39.75 -10.02 -31.41
N ALA A 275 38.65 -10.41 -32.06
CA ALA A 275 38.69 -10.98 -33.41
C ALA A 275 39.24 -9.98 -34.45
N LEU A 276 38.86 -8.69 -34.37
CA LEU A 276 39.46 -7.64 -35.20
C LEU A 276 40.95 -7.51 -34.92
N LYS A 277 41.37 -7.45 -33.66
CA LYS A 277 42.79 -7.31 -33.31
C LYS A 277 43.62 -8.50 -33.84
N GLU A 278 43.10 -9.71 -33.73
CA GLU A 278 43.73 -10.92 -34.31
C GLU A 278 43.86 -10.81 -35.82
N HIS A 279 42.78 -10.44 -36.52
CA HIS A 279 42.80 -10.27 -37.98
C HIS A 279 43.77 -9.18 -38.45
N TRP A 280 43.89 -8.06 -37.72
CA TRP A 280 44.86 -7.01 -38.03
C TRP A 280 46.30 -7.45 -37.76
N CYS A 281 46.51 -8.26 -36.72
CA CYS A 281 47.81 -8.87 -36.46
C CYS A 281 48.22 -9.85 -37.58
N GLU A 282 47.28 -10.60 -38.16
CA GLU A 282 47.55 -11.45 -39.33
C GLU A 282 47.96 -10.59 -40.54
N LEU A 283 47.19 -9.54 -40.86
CA LEU A 283 47.44 -8.63 -41.97
C LEU A 283 48.77 -7.86 -41.90
N LEU A 284 49.31 -7.63 -40.69
CA LEU A 284 50.57 -6.91 -40.48
C LEU A 284 51.79 -7.83 -40.39
N ASN A 285 51.60 -9.14 -40.17
CA ASN A 285 52.68 -10.11 -40.02
C ASN A 285 52.98 -10.91 -41.31
N ASP A 286 52.12 -10.80 -42.33
CA ASP A 286 52.36 -11.26 -43.71
C ASP A 286 53.02 -10.16 -44.58
#